data_AF-A0A2R4MF71-F1
#
_entry.id   AF-A0A2R4MF71-F1
#
_cell.length_a   1.000
_cell.length_b   1.000
_cell.length_c   1.000
_cell.angle_alpha   90.00
_cell.angle_beta   90.00
_cell.angle_gamma   90.00
#
_symmetry.space_group_name_H-M   'P 1'
#
loop_
_entity.id
_entity.type
_entity.pdbx_description
1 polymer ?
#
loop_
_entity_poly.entity_id
_entity_poly.type
_entity_poly.pdbx_seq_one_letter_code
_entity_poly.pdbx_strand_id
1 'polypeptide(L)'
;MSVSRNFSGKVTSQNGHTQKKSDLDRWWVYGLVTILFSGNIAFAITLYMSPDFAATRDAQAAQTISAYETRIATLRAELDRLHSRQYAKAGDINLQLQDLLAQQEQILEQHDFVRSIAKKAKAVGIEVPAQTDPIKTSALGFAPTNSSKTDIHAIIEDLQLMKEDTISALTALGTEAERSTAKIMTELSRVGLKPRFEDDAVGGPLLPPAMGDAFAEQMQAANFALDALSKYEQAKQHIYSAPVFRPLPESYGLSSRFGNRRDPFTGRSAFHSGLDFRAPSGASVSALGAGKVTFAGRKGGYGNAVEITHVNGLMSRYAHLSKIKVKKGQHVTPETIIGLVGSTGRSTGPHLHLEVRKDDRPTNPAHYINVGKKLRSLL
;
A
#
# COMPACT_ATOMS: atom_id res chain seq x y z
N MET A 1 -89.47 -3.91 -39.79
CA MET A 1 -90.59 -2.96 -39.86
C MET A 1 -91.06 -2.72 -38.44
N SER A 2 -90.94 -1.49 -37.92
CA SER A 2 -91.94 -0.45 -38.17
C SER A 2 -93.25 -0.87 -37.50
N VAL A 3 -93.89 -0.14 -36.60
CA VAL A 3 -93.77 1.29 -36.34
C VAL A 3 -94.64 1.59 -35.12
N SER A 4 -94.19 2.56 -34.33
CA SER A 4 -95.06 3.35 -33.48
C SER A 4 -96.19 3.93 -34.34
N ARG A 5 -97.46 3.78 -33.99
CA ARG A 5 -98.48 4.74 -34.41
C ARG A 5 -99.68 4.78 -33.47
N ASN A 6 -99.78 5.94 -32.83
CA ASN A 6 -101.03 6.57 -32.39
C ASN A 6 -102.04 6.68 -33.55
N PHE A 7 -103.32 6.44 -33.24
CA PHE A 7 -104.52 6.85 -33.99
C PHE A 7 -105.69 6.82 -32.98
N SER A 8 -106.23 7.93 -32.48
CA SER A 8 -107.10 8.94 -33.11
C SER A 8 -108.38 8.37 -33.72
N GLY A 9 -109.53 8.63 -33.08
CA GLY A 9 -110.86 8.27 -33.58
C GLY A 9 -111.95 8.91 -32.72
N LYS A 10 -112.31 10.16 -33.05
CA LYS A 10 -113.47 10.91 -32.56
C LYS A 10 -114.75 10.37 -33.21
N VAL A 11 -115.81 10.17 -32.42
CA VAL A 11 -117.21 10.40 -32.84
C VAL A 11 -117.90 11.22 -31.75
N THR A 12 -118.56 12.28 -32.21
CA THR A 12 -119.19 13.37 -31.46
C THR A 12 -120.55 13.01 -30.88
N SER A 13 -120.75 13.39 -29.61
CA SER A 13 -121.90 14.14 -29.05
C SER A 13 -123.31 13.86 -29.60
N GLN A 14 -124.20 13.38 -28.73
CA GLN A 14 -125.36 14.20 -28.31
C GLN A 14 -125.94 13.76 -26.96
N ASN A 15 -126.14 14.78 -26.13
CA ASN A 15 -127.08 14.99 -25.02
C ASN A 15 -128.19 13.94 -24.80
N GLY A 16 -128.66 13.70 -23.56
CA GLY A 16 -128.58 14.63 -22.44
C GLY A 16 -129.02 14.05 -21.10
N HIS A 17 -128.69 14.86 -20.10
CA HIS A 17 -129.10 14.83 -18.70
C HIS A 17 -128.45 13.80 -17.78
N THR A 18 -127.30 14.23 -17.26
CA THR A 18 -126.99 14.32 -15.82
C THR A 18 -127.37 13.13 -14.93
N GLN A 19 -126.40 12.29 -14.59
CA GLN A 19 -126.23 11.83 -13.20
C GLN A 19 -124.76 11.62 -12.83
N LYS A 20 -124.42 12.14 -11.65
CA LYS A 20 -123.11 12.26 -11.03
C LYS A 20 -122.78 10.95 -10.29
N LYS A 21 -121.71 10.23 -10.67
CA LYS A 21 -121.06 9.14 -9.91
C LYS A 21 -119.54 9.22 -10.13
N SER A 22 -118.87 10.10 -9.39
CA SER A 22 -118.10 9.84 -8.17
C SER A 22 -116.66 9.34 -8.44
N ASP A 23 -115.72 10.29 -8.52
CA ASP A 23 -114.25 10.09 -8.42
C ASP A 23 -113.77 9.47 -7.09
N LEU A 24 -114.70 8.96 -6.28
CA LEU A 24 -114.48 8.40 -4.95
C LEU A 24 -113.84 7.00 -5.01
N ASP A 25 -113.96 6.27 -6.13
CA ASP A 25 -113.56 4.85 -6.24
C ASP A 25 -112.04 4.61 -6.38
N ARG A 26 -111.26 5.58 -6.87
CA ARG A 26 -109.79 5.43 -7.03
C ARG A 26 -109.01 5.77 -5.76
N TRP A 27 -109.53 6.66 -4.91
CA TRP A 27 -108.89 7.08 -3.66
C TRP A 27 -108.80 5.94 -2.64
N TRP A 28 -109.79 5.05 -2.60
CA TRP A 28 -109.76 3.89 -1.72
C TRP A 28 -108.65 2.91 -2.08
N VAL A 29 -108.33 2.73 -3.38
CA VAL A 29 -107.24 1.83 -3.81
C VAL A 29 -105.86 2.36 -3.41
N TYR A 30 -105.58 3.67 -3.60
CA TYR A 30 -104.33 4.28 -3.14
C TYR A 30 -104.22 4.32 -1.61
N GLY A 31 -105.35 4.53 -0.92
CA GLY A 31 -105.41 4.42 0.55
C GLY A 31 -105.07 3.01 1.02
N LEU A 32 -105.59 1.98 0.34
CA LEU A 32 -105.33 0.59 0.71
C LEU A 32 -103.86 0.19 0.47
N VAL A 33 -103.25 0.61 -0.64
CA VAL A 33 -101.82 0.36 -0.92
C VAL A 33 -100.92 1.10 0.06
N THR A 34 -101.21 2.36 0.39
CA THR A 34 -100.41 3.12 1.36
C THR A 34 -100.52 2.54 2.77
N ILE A 35 -101.70 2.05 3.18
CA ILE A 35 -101.89 1.32 4.44
C ILE A 35 -101.11 0.00 4.45
N LEU A 36 -101.11 -0.73 3.34
CA LEU A 36 -100.39 -2.01 3.25
C LEU A 36 -98.86 -1.81 3.24
N PHE A 37 -98.37 -0.75 2.60
CA PHE A 37 -96.94 -0.40 2.58
C PHE A 37 -96.48 0.16 3.93
N SER A 38 -97.27 1.05 4.55
CA SER A 38 -96.99 1.56 5.89
C SER A 38 -97.09 0.46 6.96
N GLY A 39 -98.03 -0.48 6.81
CA GLY A 39 -98.11 -1.69 7.63
C GLY A 39 -96.90 -2.61 7.48
N ASN A 40 -96.40 -2.82 6.25
CA ASN A 40 -95.16 -3.58 6.01
C ASN A 40 -93.93 -2.88 6.59
N ILE A 41 -93.84 -1.56 6.47
CA ILE A 41 -92.75 -0.77 7.06
C ILE A 41 -92.81 -0.84 8.59
N ALA A 42 -94.00 -0.66 9.19
CA ALA A 42 -94.19 -0.78 10.63
C ALA A 42 -93.84 -2.19 11.12
N PHE A 43 -94.27 -3.24 10.40
CA PHE A 43 -93.96 -4.63 10.70
C PHE A 43 -92.46 -4.92 10.61
N ALA A 44 -91.79 -4.42 9.58
CA ALA A 44 -90.34 -4.51 9.42
C ALA A 44 -89.59 -3.77 10.53
N ILE A 45 -90.06 -2.60 10.96
CA ILE A 45 -89.50 -1.86 12.11
C ILE A 45 -89.70 -2.64 13.41
N THR A 46 -90.88 -3.23 13.65
CA THR A 46 -91.11 -4.06 14.84
C THR A 46 -90.30 -5.34 14.84
N LEU A 47 -90.09 -5.97 13.69
CA LEU A 47 -89.19 -7.12 13.55
C LEU A 47 -87.74 -6.70 13.77
N TYR A 48 -87.33 -5.56 13.24
CA TYR A 48 -85.99 -5.00 13.44
C TYR A 48 -85.73 -4.62 14.91
N MET A 49 -86.76 -4.17 15.62
CA MET A 49 -86.75 -3.86 17.05
C MET A 49 -87.04 -5.10 17.93
N SER A 50 -87.35 -6.25 17.32
CA SER A 50 -87.67 -7.46 18.09
C SER A 50 -86.42 -7.97 18.81
N PRO A 51 -86.57 -8.47 20.04
CA PRO A 51 -85.43 -8.89 20.87
C PRO A 51 -84.59 -9.99 20.21
N ASP A 52 -85.20 -10.88 19.42
CA ASP A 52 -84.50 -11.98 18.74
C ASP A 52 -83.61 -11.47 17.59
N PHE A 53 -84.08 -10.47 16.82
CA PHE A 53 -83.29 -9.85 15.76
C PHE A 53 -82.19 -8.94 16.31
N ALA A 54 -82.46 -8.23 17.41
CA ALA A 54 -81.45 -7.44 18.12
C ALA A 54 -80.31 -8.34 18.65
N ALA A 55 -80.64 -9.47 19.28
CA ALA A 55 -79.66 -10.41 19.83
C ALA A 55 -78.74 -11.03 18.76
N THR A 56 -79.28 -11.39 17.59
CA THR A 56 -78.49 -11.95 16.48
C THR A 56 -77.57 -10.91 15.84
N ARG A 57 -78.04 -9.66 15.68
CA ARG A 57 -77.24 -8.54 15.20
C ARG A 57 -76.09 -8.22 16.18
N ASP A 58 -76.38 -8.17 17.47
CA ASP A 58 -75.39 -7.89 18.49
C ASP A 58 -74.37 -9.05 18.61
N ALA A 59 -74.79 -10.30 18.38
CA ALA A 59 -73.88 -11.44 18.26
C ALA A 59 -72.97 -11.35 17.02
N GLN A 60 -73.49 -10.92 15.86
CA GLN A 60 -72.69 -10.66 14.66
C GLN A 60 -71.73 -9.48 14.85
N ALA A 61 -72.18 -8.42 15.53
CA ALA A 61 -71.35 -7.28 15.91
C ALA A 61 -70.23 -7.71 16.88
N ALA A 62 -70.54 -8.53 17.88
CA ALA A 62 -69.55 -9.08 18.82
C ALA A 62 -68.54 -10.00 18.11
N GLN A 63 -68.98 -10.83 17.16
CA GLN A 63 -68.08 -11.66 16.35
C GLN A 63 -67.15 -10.83 15.45
N THR A 64 -67.69 -9.79 14.79
CA THR A 64 -66.87 -8.89 13.97
C THR A 64 -65.88 -8.11 14.82
N ILE A 65 -66.30 -7.58 15.97
CA ILE A 65 -65.42 -6.92 16.94
C ILE A 65 -64.33 -7.88 17.42
N SER A 66 -64.66 -9.09 17.85
CA SER A 66 -63.68 -10.09 18.31
C SER A 66 -62.71 -10.52 17.21
N ALA A 67 -63.18 -10.62 15.96
CA ALA A 67 -62.33 -10.89 14.81
C ALA A 67 -61.36 -9.73 14.52
N TYR A 68 -61.81 -8.48 14.64
CA TYR A 68 -60.95 -7.30 14.53
C TYR A 68 -59.94 -7.22 15.69
N GLU A 69 -60.36 -7.46 16.92
CA GLU A 69 -59.47 -7.51 18.10
C GLU A 69 -58.38 -8.56 17.94
N THR A 70 -58.76 -9.77 17.50
CA THR A 70 -57.81 -10.85 17.21
C THR A 70 -56.85 -10.45 16.10
N ARG A 71 -57.35 -9.84 15.01
CA ARG A 71 -56.51 -9.36 13.91
C ARG A 71 -55.52 -8.30 14.39
N ILE A 72 -55.96 -7.34 15.19
CA ILE A 72 -55.11 -6.30 15.78
C ILE A 72 -54.04 -6.93 16.68
N ALA A 73 -54.42 -7.90 17.52
CA ALA A 73 -53.48 -8.62 18.38
C ALA A 73 -52.42 -9.38 17.57
N THR A 74 -52.82 -10.08 16.49
CA THR A 74 -51.87 -10.76 15.60
C THR A 74 -50.93 -9.80 14.88
N LEU A 75 -51.46 -8.69 14.35
CA LEU A 75 -50.66 -7.66 13.68
C LEU A 75 -49.66 -7.01 14.64
N ARG A 76 -50.07 -6.77 15.90
CA ARG A 76 -49.19 -6.20 16.93
C ARG A 76 -48.07 -7.18 17.30
N ALA A 77 -48.39 -8.46 17.48
CA ALA A 77 -47.37 -9.48 17.74
C ALA A 77 -46.41 -9.67 16.56
N GLU A 78 -46.90 -9.58 15.33
CA GLU A 78 -46.07 -9.63 14.12
C GLU A 78 -45.17 -8.40 14.01
N LEU A 79 -45.70 -7.20 14.31
CA LEU A 79 -44.94 -5.96 14.39
C LEU A 79 -43.85 -6.05 15.45
N ASP A 80 -44.16 -6.47 16.67
CA ASP A 80 -43.19 -6.62 17.76
C ASP A 80 -42.08 -7.63 17.40
N ARG A 81 -42.45 -8.73 16.73
CA ARG A 81 -41.50 -9.73 16.22
C ARG A 81 -40.60 -9.16 15.11
N LEU A 82 -41.16 -8.39 14.18
CA LEU A 82 -40.40 -7.73 13.11
C LEU A 82 -39.46 -6.67 13.67
N HIS A 83 -39.93 -5.83 14.59
CA HIS A 83 -39.13 -4.85 15.30
C HIS A 83 -37.99 -5.53 16.06
N SER A 84 -38.26 -6.57 16.85
CA SER A 84 -37.22 -7.29 17.59
C SER A 84 -36.15 -7.89 16.67
N ARG A 85 -36.55 -8.45 15.52
CA ARG A 85 -35.60 -8.94 14.50
C ARG A 85 -34.79 -7.82 13.87
N GLN A 86 -35.40 -6.67 13.60
CA GLN A 86 -34.69 -5.51 13.08
C GLN A 86 -33.69 -4.98 14.09
N TYR A 87 -34.04 -4.89 15.37
CA TYR A 87 -33.12 -4.45 16.43
C TYR A 87 -31.94 -5.41 16.62
N ALA A 88 -32.18 -6.72 16.65
CA ALA A 88 -31.10 -7.70 16.72
C ALA A 88 -30.15 -7.59 15.51
N LYS A 89 -30.72 -7.49 14.30
CA LYS A 89 -29.93 -7.33 13.07
C LYS A 89 -29.17 -6.01 13.01
N ALA A 90 -29.74 -4.92 13.50
CA ALA A 90 -29.07 -3.62 13.58
C ALA A 90 -27.93 -3.63 14.62
N GLY A 91 -28.10 -4.34 15.74
CA GLY A 91 -27.05 -4.55 16.73
C GLY A 91 -25.86 -5.34 16.17
N ASP A 92 -26.11 -6.45 15.48
CA ASP A 92 -25.06 -7.25 14.84
C ASP A 92 -24.27 -6.45 13.80
N ILE A 93 -24.95 -5.66 12.98
CA ILE A 93 -24.31 -4.77 11.98
C ILE A 93 -23.40 -3.74 12.66
N ASN A 94 -23.85 -3.16 13.78
CA ASN A 94 -23.08 -2.15 14.49
C ASN A 94 -21.80 -2.73 15.11
N LEU A 95 -21.87 -3.96 15.64
CA LEU A 95 -20.70 -4.68 16.15
C LEU A 95 -19.71 -5.02 15.02
N GLN A 96 -20.22 -5.48 13.87
CA GLN A 96 -19.39 -5.73 12.69
C GLN A 96 -18.72 -4.45 12.19
N LEU A 97 -19.43 -3.33 12.18
CA LEU A 97 -18.86 -2.04 11.78
C LEU A 97 -17.75 -1.60 12.72
N GLN A 98 -17.93 -1.76 14.05
CA GLN A 98 -16.88 -1.44 15.03
C GLN A 98 -15.62 -2.30 14.84
N ASP A 99 -15.79 -3.61 14.60
CA ASP A 99 -14.67 -4.51 14.33
C ASP A 99 -13.93 -4.12 13.04
N LEU A 100 -14.67 -3.79 11.97
CA LEU A 100 -14.07 -3.35 10.70
C LEU A 100 -13.34 -2.01 10.83
N LEU A 101 -13.86 -1.08 11.62
CA LEU A 101 -13.17 0.19 11.90
C LEU A 101 -11.87 -0.04 12.67
N ALA A 102 -11.87 -0.94 13.66
CA ALA A 102 -10.65 -1.32 14.38
C ALA A 102 -9.61 -2.00 13.47
N GLN A 103 -10.05 -2.91 12.61
CA GLN A 103 -9.18 -3.54 11.61
C GLN A 103 -8.62 -2.53 10.62
N GLN A 104 -9.44 -1.58 10.17
CA GLN A 104 -9.02 -0.50 9.29
C GLN A 104 -7.93 0.36 9.92
N GLU A 105 -8.11 0.79 11.18
CA GLU A 105 -7.12 1.59 11.91
C GLU A 105 -5.78 0.86 12.01
N GLN A 106 -5.79 -0.42 12.37
CA GLN A 106 -4.59 -1.25 12.44
C GLN A 106 -3.88 -1.37 11.08
N ILE A 107 -4.63 -1.56 9.99
CA ILE A 107 -4.06 -1.65 8.64
C ILE A 107 -3.47 -0.31 8.20
N LEU A 108 -4.10 0.82 8.55
CA LEU A 108 -3.56 2.15 8.25
C LEU A 108 -2.22 2.42 8.96
N GLU A 109 -2.11 2.08 10.25
CA GLU A 109 -0.83 2.19 10.98
C GLU A 109 0.27 1.34 10.34
N GLN A 110 -0.07 0.11 9.93
CA GLN A 110 0.86 -0.79 9.25
C GLN A 110 1.30 -0.26 7.89
N HIS A 111 0.36 0.33 7.13
CA HIS A 111 0.67 0.92 5.84
C HIS A 111 1.58 2.14 5.99
N ASP A 112 1.38 2.96 7.02
CA ASP A 112 2.30 4.06 7.33
C ASP A 112 3.70 3.56 7.73
N PHE A 113 3.78 2.44 8.45
CA PHE A 113 5.06 1.78 8.74
C PHE A 113 5.75 1.30 7.46
N VAL A 114 5.05 0.62 6.56
CA VAL A 114 5.59 0.16 5.27
C VAL A 114 6.05 1.34 4.41
N ARG A 115 5.28 2.44 4.42
CA ARG A 115 5.67 3.69 3.77
C ARG A 115 6.96 4.25 4.36
N SER A 116 7.16 4.14 5.67
CA SER A 116 8.42 4.52 6.32
C SER A 116 9.60 3.66 5.84
N ILE A 117 9.39 2.34 5.68
CA ILE A 117 10.40 1.41 5.14
C ILE A 117 10.70 1.76 3.68
N ALA A 118 9.68 1.96 2.85
CA ALA A 118 9.84 2.34 1.45
C ALA A 118 10.60 3.67 1.30
N LYS A 119 10.31 4.66 2.16
CA LYS A 119 11.07 5.92 2.21
C LYS A 119 12.53 5.70 2.59
N LYS A 120 12.81 4.84 3.58
CA LYS A 120 14.18 4.45 3.96
C LYS A 120 14.89 3.75 2.80
N ALA A 121 14.26 2.75 2.17
CA ALA A 121 14.80 2.04 1.03
C ALA A 121 15.16 2.99 -0.13
N LYS A 122 14.28 3.95 -0.43
CA LYS A 122 14.54 5.02 -1.41
C LYS A 122 15.72 5.90 -1.02
N ALA A 123 15.84 6.28 0.26
CA ALA A 123 16.99 7.05 0.75
C ALA A 123 18.31 6.29 0.63
N VAL A 124 18.28 4.95 0.68
CA VAL A 124 19.44 4.08 0.51
C VAL A 124 19.66 3.72 -0.97
N GLY A 125 18.80 4.15 -1.91
CA GLY A 125 18.97 3.98 -3.36
C GLY A 125 18.26 2.76 -3.96
N ILE A 126 17.35 2.13 -3.23
CA ILE A 126 16.46 1.10 -3.76
C ILE A 126 15.20 1.76 -4.29
N GLU A 127 14.99 1.68 -5.60
CA GLU A 127 13.73 2.07 -6.24
C GLU A 127 12.81 0.85 -6.32
N VAL A 128 11.71 0.90 -5.59
CA VAL A 128 10.62 -0.07 -5.69
C VAL A 128 9.84 0.20 -6.99
N PRO A 129 9.47 -0.81 -7.79
CA PRO A 129 8.68 -0.60 -9.01
C PRO A 129 7.40 0.19 -8.73
N ALA A 130 7.05 1.14 -9.61
CA ALA A 130 5.88 2.02 -9.48
C ALA A 130 4.51 1.30 -9.49
N GLN A 131 4.49 -0.02 -9.73
CA GLN A 131 3.29 -0.87 -9.66
C GLN A 131 3.03 -1.39 -8.24
N THR A 132 4.02 -1.32 -7.35
CA THR A 132 3.93 -1.69 -5.93
C THR A 132 3.94 -0.45 -5.03
N ASP A 133 3.63 0.73 -5.56
CA ASP A 133 3.35 1.91 -4.74
C ASP A 133 2.12 1.56 -3.88
N PRO A 134 2.26 1.39 -2.56
CA PRO A 134 1.12 1.06 -1.71
C PRO A 134 0.13 2.25 -1.62
N ILE A 135 0.43 3.34 -2.34
CA ILE A 135 -0.31 4.60 -2.42
C ILE A 135 -1.39 4.57 -3.51
N LYS A 136 -1.32 3.70 -4.53
CA LYS A 136 -2.28 3.77 -5.65
C LYS A 136 -3.61 3.06 -5.41
N THR A 137 -3.73 2.21 -4.39
CA THR A 137 -4.89 1.31 -4.27
C THR A 137 -5.92 1.64 -3.19
N SER A 138 -5.81 2.74 -2.44
CA SER A 138 -6.84 3.01 -1.38
C SER A 138 -7.04 4.46 -0.97
N ALA A 139 -6.41 5.42 -1.65
CA ALA A 139 -6.74 6.83 -1.43
C ALA A 139 -8.08 7.16 -2.10
N LEU A 140 -9.12 7.32 -1.26
CA LEU A 140 -10.43 7.98 -1.48
C LEU A 140 -11.63 7.02 -1.54
N GLY A 141 -12.17 6.67 -0.36
CA GLY A 141 -13.48 6.00 -0.34
C GLY A 141 -14.09 5.67 1.02
N PHE A 142 -13.42 5.86 2.15
CA PHE A 142 -14.01 5.51 3.45
C PHE A 142 -14.78 6.67 4.08
N ALA A 143 -15.98 6.90 3.57
CA ALA A 143 -17.06 7.49 4.35
C ALA A 143 -18.26 6.55 4.20
N PRO A 144 -18.70 5.84 5.25
CA PRO A 144 -19.87 4.98 5.17
C PRO A 144 -21.07 5.89 5.00
N THR A 145 -21.55 6.06 3.77
CA THR A 145 -22.71 6.91 3.50
C THR A 145 -24.02 6.15 3.69
N ASN A 146 -24.00 4.81 3.69
CA ASN A 146 -25.15 3.98 4.05
C ASN A 146 -24.72 2.63 4.65
N SER A 147 -25.44 2.19 5.67
CA SER A 147 -25.20 0.97 6.45
C SER A 147 -25.86 -0.27 5.82
N SER A 148 -25.70 -0.48 4.51
CA SER A 148 -26.27 -1.65 3.84
C SER A 148 -25.32 -2.85 3.89
N LYS A 149 -25.86 -4.07 3.91
CA LYS A 149 -25.07 -5.32 3.96
C LYS A 149 -24.10 -5.45 2.77
N THR A 150 -24.41 -4.80 1.64
CA THR A 150 -23.56 -4.78 0.43
C THR A 150 -22.30 -3.92 0.65
N ASP A 151 -22.40 -2.85 1.44
CA ASP A 151 -21.29 -1.94 1.71
C ASP A 151 -20.25 -2.58 2.63
N ILE A 152 -20.68 -3.42 3.58
CA ILE A 152 -19.80 -4.16 4.51
C ILE A 152 -18.93 -5.19 3.76
N HIS A 153 -19.50 -5.89 2.77
CA HIS A 153 -18.74 -6.87 1.99
C HIS A 153 -17.67 -6.20 1.11
N ALA A 154 -17.98 -5.06 0.50
CA ALA A 154 -17.01 -4.28 -0.26
C ALA A 154 -15.85 -3.77 0.62
N ILE A 155 -16.15 -3.33 1.84
CA ILE A 155 -15.15 -2.93 2.84
C ILE A 155 -14.20 -4.09 3.16
N ILE A 156 -14.72 -5.29 3.38
CA ILE A 156 -13.90 -6.47 3.69
C ILE A 156 -12.96 -6.82 2.52
N GLU A 157 -13.48 -6.75 1.29
CA GLU A 157 -12.71 -7.00 0.07
C GLU A 157 -11.57 -5.98 -0.10
N ASP A 158 -11.86 -4.69 0.08
CA ASP A 158 -10.86 -3.62 0.02
C ASP A 158 -9.76 -3.79 1.08
N LEU A 159 -10.13 -4.17 2.31
CA LEU A 159 -9.15 -4.44 3.38
C LEU A 159 -8.25 -5.63 3.04
N GLN A 160 -8.80 -6.68 2.42
CA GLN A 160 -8.02 -7.82 1.95
C GLN A 160 -7.04 -7.43 0.84
N LEU A 161 -7.50 -6.67 -0.15
CA LEU A 161 -6.65 -6.15 -1.23
C LEU A 161 -5.52 -5.28 -0.68
N MET A 162 -5.81 -4.40 0.29
CA MET A 162 -4.78 -3.56 0.91
C MET A 162 -3.72 -4.38 1.64
N LYS A 163 -4.13 -5.47 2.30
CA LYS A 163 -3.21 -6.39 2.96
C LYS A 163 -2.33 -7.13 1.95
N GLU A 164 -2.89 -7.64 0.87
CA GLU A 164 -2.16 -8.34 -0.20
C GLU A 164 -1.15 -7.41 -0.88
N ASP A 165 -1.56 -6.17 -1.19
CA ASP A 165 -0.68 -5.14 -1.74
C ASP A 165 0.49 -4.83 -0.80
N THR A 166 0.23 -4.79 0.51
CA THR A 166 1.27 -4.55 1.52
C THR A 166 2.30 -5.68 1.55
N ILE A 167 1.85 -6.94 1.55
CA ILE A 167 2.72 -8.12 1.53
C ILE A 167 3.55 -8.15 0.23
N SER A 168 2.90 -7.88 -0.90
CA SER A 168 3.53 -7.82 -2.22
C SER A 168 4.61 -6.74 -2.27
N ALA A 169 4.32 -5.54 -1.76
CA ALA A 169 5.28 -4.43 -1.70
C ALA A 169 6.50 -4.74 -0.82
N LEU A 170 6.29 -5.32 0.37
CA LEU A 170 7.38 -5.74 1.27
C LEU A 170 8.26 -6.82 0.63
N THR A 171 7.64 -7.82 0.00
CA THR A 171 8.35 -8.90 -0.67
C THR A 171 9.15 -8.39 -1.87
N ALA A 172 8.56 -7.50 -2.68
CA ALA A 172 9.25 -6.87 -3.80
C ALA A 172 10.45 -6.03 -3.34
N LEU A 173 10.28 -5.27 -2.25
CA LEU A 173 11.34 -4.48 -1.64
C LEU A 173 12.51 -5.36 -1.17
N GLY A 174 12.20 -6.41 -0.42
CA GLY A 174 13.23 -7.35 0.07
C GLY A 174 13.96 -8.04 -1.08
N THR A 175 13.23 -8.47 -2.10
CA THR A 175 13.81 -9.11 -3.30
C THR A 175 14.75 -8.18 -4.07
N GLU A 176 14.38 -6.90 -4.22
CA GLU A 176 15.26 -5.93 -4.88
C GLU A 176 16.50 -5.61 -4.03
N ALA A 177 16.35 -5.51 -2.71
CA ALA A 177 17.46 -5.34 -1.78
C ALA A 177 18.45 -6.50 -1.84
N GLU A 178 17.97 -7.75 -1.83
CA GLU A 178 18.81 -8.93 -2.01
C GLU A 178 19.50 -8.95 -3.38
N ARG A 179 18.76 -8.66 -4.45
CA ARG A 179 19.30 -8.59 -5.82
C ARG A 179 20.41 -7.55 -5.92
N SER A 180 20.20 -6.37 -5.35
CA SER A 180 21.18 -5.29 -5.32
C SER A 180 22.40 -5.64 -4.47
N THR A 181 22.18 -6.26 -3.31
CA THR A 181 23.25 -6.81 -2.46
C THR A 181 24.09 -7.85 -3.21
N ALA A 182 23.46 -8.79 -3.91
CA ALA A 182 24.14 -9.83 -4.67
C ALA A 182 25.00 -9.24 -5.80
N LYS A 183 24.54 -8.18 -6.49
CA LYS A 183 25.34 -7.45 -7.49
C LYS A 183 26.60 -6.85 -6.86
N ILE A 184 26.46 -6.16 -5.72
CA ILE A 184 27.59 -5.56 -4.99
C ILE A 184 28.59 -6.64 -4.59
N MET A 185 28.12 -7.73 -3.98
CA MET A 185 28.96 -8.84 -3.52
C MET A 185 29.69 -9.52 -4.69
N THR A 186 29.01 -9.70 -5.82
CA THR A 186 29.61 -10.25 -7.04
C THR A 186 30.76 -9.38 -7.53
N GLU A 187 30.58 -8.06 -7.59
CA GLU A 187 31.64 -7.15 -8.04
C GLU A 187 32.80 -7.05 -7.04
N LEU A 188 32.54 -7.03 -5.73
CA LEU A 188 33.58 -7.04 -4.70
C LEU A 188 34.39 -8.35 -4.67
N SER A 189 33.74 -9.49 -4.90
CA SER A 189 34.42 -10.80 -4.93
C SER A 189 35.44 -10.91 -6.06
N ARG A 190 35.26 -10.19 -7.18
CA ARG A 190 36.21 -10.15 -8.31
C ARG A 190 37.57 -9.54 -7.95
N VAL A 191 37.62 -8.71 -6.91
CA VAL A 191 38.86 -8.14 -6.36
C VAL A 191 39.33 -8.85 -5.09
N GLY A 192 38.76 -10.04 -4.84
CA GLY A 192 39.10 -10.90 -3.70
C GLY A 192 38.59 -10.39 -2.36
N LEU A 193 37.63 -9.44 -2.36
CA LEU A 193 37.01 -8.92 -1.17
C LEU A 193 35.78 -9.77 -0.82
N LYS A 194 35.75 -10.27 0.42
CA LYS A 194 34.62 -11.03 0.97
C LYS A 194 34.06 -10.27 2.17
N PRO A 195 33.12 -9.34 1.93
CA PRO A 195 32.37 -8.69 3.00
C PRO A 195 31.77 -9.72 3.94
N ARG A 196 31.83 -9.44 5.24
CA ARG A 196 31.11 -10.19 6.26
C ARG A 196 29.93 -9.33 6.70
N PHE A 197 28.76 -9.96 6.80
CA PHE A 197 27.58 -9.33 7.37
C PHE A 197 27.53 -9.66 8.86
N GLU A 198 27.21 -8.67 9.67
CA GLU A 198 26.90 -8.89 11.08
C GLU A 198 25.40 -9.21 11.18
N ASP A 199 25.07 -10.27 11.91
CA ASP A 199 23.68 -10.55 12.26
C ASP A 199 23.30 -9.56 13.37
N ASP A 200 22.50 -8.55 13.03
CA ASP A 200 21.93 -7.58 13.98
C ASP A 200 20.83 -8.22 14.86
N ALA A 201 20.67 -9.54 14.83
CA ALA A 201 19.62 -10.28 15.54
C ALA A 201 19.89 -10.29 17.05
N VAL A 202 19.26 -9.35 17.76
CA VAL A 202 19.27 -9.33 19.23
C VAL A 202 18.27 -10.37 19.74
N GLY A 203 18.75 -11.37 20.48
CA GLY A 203 17.93 -12.46 21.02
C GLY A 203 16.80 -11.96 21.92
N GLY A 204 15.57 -12.35 21.60
CA GLY A 204 14.38 -12.15 22.43
C GLY A 204 13.91 -13.45 23.09
N PRO A 205 12.92 -13.40 24.01
CA PRO A 205 12.31 -14.60 24.55
C PRO A 205 11.70 -15.46 23.43
N LEU A 206 11.89 -16.78 23.52
CA LEU A 206 11.30 -17.73 22.57
C LEU A 206 9.78 -17.78 22.80
N LEU A 207 9.05 -17.03 21.98
CA LEU A 207 7.60 -17.10 21.91
C LEU A 207 7.19 -18.02 20.76
N PRO A 208 6.11 -18.81 20.90
CA PRO A 208 5.56 -19.54 19.78
C PRO A 208 5.15 -18.57 18.66
N PRO A 209 5.22 -18.98 17.38
CA PRO A 209 4.77 -18.14 16.27
C PRO A 209 3.32 -17.71 16.52
N ALA A 210 3.02 -16.43 16.30
CA ALA A 210 1.67 -15.90 16.43
C ALA A 210 0.72 -16.73 15.55
N MET A 211 -0.25 -17.40 16.17
CA MET A 211 -1.19 -18.25 15.45
C MET A 211 -2.24 -17.39 14.75
N GLY A 212 -2.06 -17.27 13.43
CA GLY A 212 -2.94 -16.61 12.49
C GLY A 212 -2.23 -16.46 11.15
N ASP A 213 -2.63 -17.24 10.15
CA ASP A 213 -1.93 -17.39 8.85
C ASP A 213 -1.68 -16.03 8.17
N ALA A 214 -2.68 -15.14 8.24
CA ALA A 214 -2.65 -13.83 7.63
C ALA A 214 -1.64 -12.84 8.26
N PHE A 215 -1.54 -12.82 9.59
CA PHE A 215 -0.65 -11.91 10.30
C PHE A 215 0.80 -12.41 10.28
N ALA A 216 0.98 -13.73 10.34
CA ALA A 216 2.28 -14.38 10.24
C ALA A 216 2.94 -14.09 8.88
N GLU A 217 2.18 -14.17 7.78
CA GLU A 217 2.70 -13.91 6.42
C GLU A 217 3.21 -12.47 6.27
N GLN A 218 2.44 -11.48 6.71
CA GLN A 218 2.85 -10.07 6.62
C GLN A 218 4.06 -9.77 7.51
N MET A 219 4.11 -10.31 8.72
CA MET A 219 5.27 -10.15 9.60
C MET A 219 6.52 -10.79 9.00
N GLN A 220 6.40 -11.95 8.37
CA GLN A 220 7.50 -12.60 7.65
C GLN A 220 7.99 -11.73 6.48
N ALA A 221 7.08 -11.19 5.66
CA ALA A 221 7.44 -10.29 4.57
C ALA A 221 8.14 -9.01 5.07
N ALA A 222 7.68 -8.44 6.20
CA ALA A 222 8.31 -7.27 6.81
C ALA A 222 9.71 -7.57 7.34
N ASN A 223 9.88 -8.69 8.07
CA ASN A 223 11.17 -9.11 8.59
C ASN A 223 12.16 -9.41 7.46
N PHE A 224 11.70 -10.08 6.40
CA PHE A 224 12.48 -10.32 5.19
C PHE A 224 12.96 -9.01 4.56
N ALA A 225 12.05 -8.05 4.37
CA ALA A 225 12.38 -6.74 3.80
C ALA A 225 13.41 -5.97 4.65
N LEU A 226 13.25 -5.98 5.98
CA LEU A 226 14.17 -5.31 6.90
C LEU A 226 15.55 -5.94 6.93
N ASP A 227 15.64 -7.27 6.99
CA ASP A 227 16.91 -8.01 6.94
C ASP A 227 17.64 -7.77 5.60
N ALA A 228 16.92 -7.86 4.48
CA ALA A 228 17.47 -7.60 3.16
C ALA A 228 17.99 -6.15 3.02
N LEU A 229 17.29 -5.17 3.61
CA LEU A 229 17.72 -3.78 3.67
C LEU A 229 18.98 -3.59 4.53
N SER A 230 19.04 -4.18 5.73
CA SER A 230 20.25 -4.11 6.57
C SER A 230 21.46 -4.69 5.82
N LYS A 231 21.31 -5.86 5.19
CA LYS A 231 22.36 -6.47 4.38
C LYS A 231 22.79 -5.59 3.21
N TYR A 232 21.84 -4.91 2.55
CA TYR A 232 22.15 -3.96 1.48
C TYR A 232 22.92 -2.74 2.00
N GLU A 233 22.53 -2.15 3.12
CA GLU A 233 23.25 -1.04 3.76
C GLU A 233 24.67 -1.46 4.13
N GLN A 234 24.83 -2.61 4.79
CA GLN A 234 26.14 -3.17 5.11
C GLN A 234 26.98 -3.37 3.83
N ALA A 235 26.40 -3.91 2.76
CA ALA A 235 27.09 -4.08 1.48
C ALA A 235 27.56 -2.74 0.89
N LYS A 236 26.76 -1.66 0.98
CA LYS A 236 27.17 -0.31 0.59
C LYS A 236 28.35 0.19 1.43
N GLN A 237 28.33 0.00 2.74
CA GLN A 237 29.45 0.38 3.61
C GLN A 237 30.74 -0.35 3.22
N HIS A 238 30.65 -1.62 2.84
CA HIS A 238 31.80 -2.39 2.35
C HIS A 238 32.40 -1.80 1.07
N ILE A 239 31.60 -1.20 0.17
CA ILE A 239 32.12 -0.46 -0.99
C ILE A 239 33.00 0.70 -0.54
N TYR A 240 32.54 1.51 0.42
CA TYR A 240 33.30 2.66 0.94
C TYR A 240 34.61 2.25 1.61
N SER A 241 34.65 1.08 2.27
CA SER A 241 35.87 0.55 2.89
C SER A 241 36.86 -0.07 1.89
N ALA A 242 36.39 -0.41 0.68
CA ALA A 242 37.21 -1.05 -0.34
C ALA A 242 38.04 -0.01 -1.13
N PRO A 243 39.30 -0.32 -1.51
CA PRO A 243 40.13 0.58 -2.30
C PRO A 243 39.75 0.58 -3.78
N VAL A 244 38.48 0.90 -4.09
CA VAL A 244 37.90 0.83 -5.45
C VAL A 244 37.61 2.20 -6.07
N PHE A 245 37.64 3.28 -5.29
CA PHE A 245 37.43 4.63 -5.78
C PHE A 245 38.62 5.14 -6.58
N ARG A 246 38.36 6.10 -7.48
CA ARG A 246 39.41 6.69 -8.30
C ARG A 246 40.08 7.84 -7.53
N PRO A 247 41.42 7.89 -7.43
CA PRO A 247 42.13 8.92 -6.66
C PRO A 247 42.20 10.29 -7.34
N LEU A 248 41.79 10.38 -8.61
CA LEU A 248 41.90 11.55 -9.47
C LEU A 248 40.66 11.63 -10.39
N PRO A 249 40.25 12.82 -10.85
CA PRO A 249 39.21 12.96 -11.86
C PRO A 249 39.38 12.07 -13.11
N GLU A 250 38.28 11.72 -13.76
CA GLU A 250 38.32 10.86 -14.97
C GLU A 250 38.97 11.53 -16.18
N SER A 251 38.99 12.86 -16.21
CA SER A 251 39.69 13.65 -17.24
C SER A 251 41.21 13.42 -17.27
N TYR A 252 41.80 12.94 -16.17
CA TYR A 252 43.22 12.61 -16.12
C TYR A 252 43.48 11.18 -16.62
N GLY A 253 44.33 11.07 -17.63
CA GLY A 253 44.64 9.81 -18.31
C GLY A 253 45.66 8.93 -17.58
N LEU A 254 45.61 7.63 -17.87
CA LEU A 254 46.63 6.68 -17.47
C LEU A 254 47.87 6.86 -18.37
N SER A 255 49.03 7.12 -17.79
CA SER A 255 50.30 7.23 -18.53
C SER A 255 51.10 5.94 -18.51
N SER A 256 51.01 5.13 -17.44
CA SER A 256 51.69 3.84 -17.38
C SER A 256 50.91 2.77 -16.64
N ARG A 257 51.02 1.53 -17.13
CA ARG A 257 50.34 0.35 -16.61
C ARG A 257 51.23 -0.44 -15.67
N PHE A 258 50.59 -1.26 -14.84
CA PHE A 258 51.24 -2.25 -13.98
C PHE A 258 51.90 -3.36 -14.81
N GLY A 259 53.04 -3.87 -14.36
CA GLY A 259 53.75 -4.99 -15.00
C GLY A 259 55.11 -4.62 -15.58
N ASN A 260 55.72 -5.55 -16.32
CA ASN A 260 57.03 -5.34 -16.94
C ASN A 260 56.97 -4.29 -18.05
N ARG A 261 57.86 -3.30 -17.96
CA ARG A 261 58.02 -2.24 -18.97
C ARG A 261 59.47 -1.81 -19.08
N ARG A 262 59.78 -1.05 -20.13
CA ARG A 262 61.07 -0.38 -20.25
C ARG A 262 61.16 0.75 -19.23
N ASP A 263 62.13 0.68 -18.34
CA ASP A 263 62.39 1.69 -17.31
C ASP A 263 62.77 3.01 -17.98
N PRO A 264 62.07 4.12 -17.68
CA PRO A 264 62.25 5.39 -18.38
C PRO A 264 63.58 6.09 -18.08
N PHE A 265 64.33 5.65 -17.05
CA PHE A 265 65.62 6.27 -16.69
C PHE A 265 66.82 5.48 -17.22
N THR A 266 66.73 4.14 -17.24
CA THR A 266 67.84 3.25 -17.61
C THR A 266 67.65 2.57 -18.96
N GLY A 267 66.43 2.59 -19.51
CA GLY A 267 66.10 1.93 -20.77
C GLY A 267 66.08 0.40 -20.72
N ARG A 268 66.26 -0.20 -19.53
CA ARG A 268 66.25 -1.66 -19.29
C ARG A 268 64.85 -2.15 -18.92
N SER A 269 64.59 -3.44 -19.01
CA SER A 269 63.33 -4.02 -18.53
C SER A 269 63.25 -3.91 -17.00
N ALA A 270 62.13 -3.39 -16.48
CA ALA A 270 61.85 -3.29 -15.06
C ALA A 270 60.36 -3.54 -14.77
N PHE A 271 60.08 -4.05 -13.57
CA PHE A 271 58.71 -4.28 -13.12
C PHE A 271 58.12 -3.00 -12.50
N HIS A 272 56.96 -2.58 -13.00
CA HIS A 272 56.20 -1.46 -12.47
C HIS A 272 55.11 -1.95 -11.51
N SER A 273 55.26 -1.65 -10.23
CA SER A 273 54.41 -2.13 -9.13
C SER A 273 53.06 -1.42 -8.99
N GLY A 274 52.73 -0.49 -9.89
CA GLY A 274 51.55 0.36 -9.78
C GLY A 274 51.01 0.87 -11.11
N LEU A 275 50.15 1.89 -11.03
CA LEU A 275 49.64 2.67 -12.16
C LEU A 275 50.11 4.11 -12.05
N ASP A 276 50.50 4.70 -13.18
CA ASP A 276 50.85 6.11 -13.25
C ASP A 276 49.71 6.89 -13.92
N PHE A 277 49.22 7.94 -13.26
CA PHE A 277 48.21 8.86 -13.79
C PHE A 277 48.84 10.21 -14.08
N ARG A 278 48.73 10.67 -15.32
CA ARG A 278 49.21 11.99 -15.71
C ARG A 278 48.23 13.05 -15.21
N ALA A 279 48.71 13.96 -14.38
CA ALA A 279 47.94 15.08 -13.84
C ALA A 279 48.88 16.27 -13.58
N PRO A 280 48.39 17.51 -13.67
CA PRO A 280 49.21 18.69 -13.39
C PRO A 280 49.67 18.70 -11.92
N SER A 281 50.85 19.28 -11.68
CA SER A 281 51.34 19.50 -10.32
C SER A 281 50.32 20.31 -9.52
N GLY A 282 50.03 19.89 -8.29
CA GLY A 282 49.03 20.53 -7.45
C GLY A 282 47.62 19.94 -7.55
N ALA A 283 47.33 19.04 -8.51
CA ALA A 283 46.03 18.38 -8.58
C ALA A 283 45.74 17.58 -7.29
N SER A 284 44.52 17.66 -6.78
CA SER A 284 44.09 16.97 -5.55
C SER A 284 44.02 15.47 -5.75
N VAL A 285 44.68 14.72 -4.85
CA VAL A 285 44.64 13.26 -4.80
C VAL A 285 43.74 12.83 -3.64
N SER A 286 42.73 12.01 -3.92
CA SER A 286 41.83 11.43 -2.91
C SER A 286 42.18 9.97 -2.60
N ALA A 287 41.67 9.46 -1.47
CA ALA A 287 41.86 8.07 -1.10
C ALA A 287 41.03 7.13 -1.99
N LEU A 288 41.55 5.93 -2.27
CA LEU A 288 40.87 4.85 -2.98
C LEU A 288 39.71 4.25 -2.18
N GLY A 289 39.70 4.41 -0.86
CA GLY A 289 38.82 3.71 0.06
C GLY A 289 38.99 4.27 1.47
N ALA A 290 38.00 4.02 2.34
CA ALA A 290 38.12 4.37 3.74
C ALA A 290 39.19 3.53 4.42
N GLY A 291 39.93 4.12 5.36
CA GLY A 291 41.03 3.44 6.02
C GLY A 291 41.83 4.34 6.95
N LYS A 292 42.93 3.81 7.46
CA LYS A 292 43.85 4.50 8.37
C LYS A 292 45.19 4.74 7.68
N VAL A 293 45.67 5.99 7.73
CA VAL A 293 46.98 6.37 7.21
C VAL A 293 48.07 5.69 8.06
N THR A 294 48.84 4.79 7.47
CA THR A 294 49.93 4.07 8.14
C THR A 294 51.29 4.71 7.90
N PHE A 295 51.42 5.47 6.80
CA PHE A 295 52.62 6.24 6.48
C PHE A 295 52.28 7.56 5.78
N ALA A 296 52.99 8.63 6.12
CA ALA A 296 52.88 9.94 5.49
C ALA A 296 54.25 10.65 5.60
N GLY A 297 55.03 10.67 4.52
CA GLY A 297 56.36 11.29 4.53
C GLY A 297 57.19 10.98 3.28
N ARG A 298 58.50 11.24 3.32
CA ARG A 298 59.44 10.88 2.24
C ARG A 298 59.81 9.40 2.33
N LYS A 299 59.71 8.66 1.20
CA LYS A 299 59.98 7.22 1.11
C LYS A 299 60.88 6.87 -0.08
N GLY A 300 62.17 7.21 0.03
CA GLY A 300 63.18 6.86 -0.98
C GLY A 300 62.77 7.25 -2.40
N GLY A 301 62.81 6.29 -3.33
CA GLY A 301 62.44 6.48 -4.74
C GLY A 301 61.00 6.93 -4.98
N TYR A 302 60.08 6.68 -4.04
CA TYR A 302 58.68 7.14 -4.14
C TYR A 302 58.51 8.65 -3.89
N GLY A 303 59.55 9.35 -3.42
CA GLY A 303 59.43 10.76 -3.06
C GLY A 303 58.52 10.94 -1.85
N ASN A 304 57.66 11.95 -1.88
CA ASN A 304 56.61 12.09 -0.87
C ASN A 304 55.50 11.07 -1.14
N ALA A 305 55.19 10.27 -0.12
CA ALA A 305 54.22 9.20 -0.23
C ALA A 305 53.26 9.17 0.97
N VAL A 306 52.06 8.65 0.69
CA VAL A 306 51.04 8.30 1.67
C VAL A 306 50.71 6.83 1.50
N GLU A 307 50.56 6.11 2.61
CA GLU A 307 50.07 4.73 2.64
C GLU A 307 48.85 4.64 3.54
N ILE A 308 47.80 3.98 3.07
CA ILE A 308 46.55 3.79 3.79
C ILE A 308 46.27 2.30 3.86
N THR A 309 46.03 1.81 5.08
CA THR A 309 45.57 0.44 5.31
C THR A 309 44.05 0.45 5.44
N HIS A 310 43.40 -0.46 4.72
CA HIS A 310 41.96 -0.62 4.65
C HIS A 310 41.50 -1.79 5.53
N VAL A 311 40.22 -1.80 5.92
CA VAL A 311 39.63 -2.82 6.82
C VAL A 311 39.75 -4.24 6.27
N ASN A 312 39.77 -4.36 4.94
CA ASN A 312 39.91 -5.64 4.23
C ASN A 312 41.36 -6.17 4.12
N GLY A 313 42.32 -5.53 4.80
CA GLY A 313 43.73 -5.94 4.80
C GLY A 313 44.54 -5.45 3.59
N LEU A 314 43.93 -4.72 2.65
CA LEU A 314 44.66 -4.10 1.54
C LEU A 314 45.34 -2.80 1.99
N MET A 315 46.43 -2.45 1.32
CA MET A 315 47.10 -1.16 1.44
C MET A 315 47.08 -0.43 0.11
N SER A 316 46.68 0.85 0.10
CA SER A 316 46.90 1.73 -1.05
C SER A 316 48.09 2.66 -0.79
N ARG A 317 48.94 2.85 -1.81
CA ARG A 317 50.11 3.74 -1.77
C ARG A 317 50.01 4.80 -2.86
N TYR A 318 50.30 6.04 -2.49
CA TYR A 318 50.25 7.22 -3.34
C TYR A 318 51.61 7.89 -3.28
N ALA A 319 52.28 8.02 -4.41
CA ALA A 319 53.67 8.47 -4.48
C ALA A 319 53.87 9.67 -5.42
N HIS A 320 55.09 10.20 -5.41
CA HIS A 320 55.53 11.38 -6.16
C HIS A 320 54.77 12.67 -5.82
N LEU A 321 54.14 12.73 -4.64
CA LEU A 321 53.32 13.87 -4.24
C LEU A 321 54.17 15.16 -4.11
N SER A 322 53.59 16.31 -4.43
CA SER A 322 54.21 17.62 -4.16
C SER A 322 54.00 18.03 -2.71
N LYS A 323 52.81 17.74 -2.17
CA LYS A 323 52.42 18.06 -0.79
C LYS A 323 51.57 16.93 -0.21
N ILE A 324 51.86 16.57 1.03
CA ILE A 324 51.04 15.64 1.82
C ILE A 324 50.05 16.45 2.64
N LYS A 325 48.78 16.02 2.68
CA LYS A 325 47.68 16.72 3.37
C LYS A 325 47.17 15.99 4.61
N VAL A 326 47.66 14.78 4.86
CA VAL A 326 47.25 13.92 5.97
C VAL A 326 48.44 13.52 6.84
N LYS A 327 48.15 13.01 8.03
CA LYS A 327 49.18 12.55 9.00
C LYS A 327 49.01 11.06 9.31
N LYS A 328 50.08 10.40 9.71
CA LYS A 328 50.03 9.01 10.21
C LYS A 328 49.02 8.91 11.36
N GLY A 329 48.18 7.87 11.33
CA GLY A 329 47.13 7.62 12.31
C GLY A 329 45.76 8.21 11.94
N GLN A 330 45.69 9.12 10.96
CA GLN A 330 44.45 9.74 10.52
C GLN A 330 43.53 8.73 9.82
N HIS A 331 42.24 8.78 10.11
CA HIS A 331 41.21 8.09 9.34
C HIS A 331 40.81 8.94 8.13
N VAL A 332 40.63 8.28 6.99
CA VAL A 332 40.29 8.93 5.73
C VAL A 332 39.13 8.19 5.08
N THR A 333 38.36 8.91 4.26
CA THR A 333 37.28 8.40 3.41
C THR A 333 37.65 8.61 1.93
N PRO A 334 36.95 8.00 0.96
CA PRO A 334 37.23 8.17 -0.47
C PRO A 334 37.24 9.63 -0.97
N GLU A 335 36.60 10.55 -0.26
CA GLU A 335 36.53 11.98 -0.59
C GLU A 335 37.65 12.80 0.06
N THR A 336 38.37 12.20 1.03
CA THR A 336 39.43 12.90 1.75
C THR A 336 40.61 13.17 0.82
N ILE A 337 41.00 14.44 0.69
CA ILE A 337 42.20 14.83 -0.05
C ILE A 337 43.44 14.48 0.79
N ILE A 338 44.23 13.52 0.31
CA ILE A 338 45.39 12.98 1.02
C ILE A 338 46.71 13.66 0.63
N GLY A 339 46.73 14.29 -0.53
CA GLY A 339 47.91 14.95 -1.05
C GLY A 339 47.64 15.65 -2.37
N LEU A 340 48.69 16.27 -2.90
CA LEU A 340 48.67 16.93 -4.20
C LEU A 340 49.68 16.25 -5.13
N VAL A 341 49.32 16.09 -6.40
CA VAL A 341 50.20 15.55 -7.45
C VAL A 341 51.48 16.37 -7.54
N GLY A 342 52.60 15.70 -7.79
CA GLY A 342 53.90 16.33 -7.96
C GLY A 342 54.83 15.49 -8.82
N SER A 343 56.14 15.73 -8.66
CA SER A 343 57.19 14.99 -9.35
C SER A 343 58.38 14.78 -8.40
N THR A 344 58.12 14.33 -7.17
CA THR A 344 59.17 14.11 -6.16
C THR A 344 59.74 12.69 -6.22
N GLY A 345 61.00 12.51 -5.80
CA GLY A 345 61.65 11.19 -5.87
C GLY A 345 62.07 10.84 -7.30
N ARG A 346 61.96 9.56 -7.66
CA ARG A 346 62.31 9.04 -8.99
C ARG A 346 61.14 9.22 -9.94
N SER A 347 61.01 10.42 -10.50
CA SER A 347 59.94 10.82 -11.42
C SER A 347 60.50 11.57 -12.63
N THR A 348 59.91 11.37 -13.83
CA THR A 348 60.26 12.09 -15.05
C THR A 348 59.40 13.32 -15.31
N GLY A 349 58.33 13.52 -14.54
CA GLY A 349 57.42 14.67 -14.65
C GLY A 349 56.18 14.52 -13.77
N PRO A 350 55.28 15.51 -13.72
CA PRO A 350 54.12 15.47 -12.84
C PRO A 350 53.17 14.29 -13.11
N HIS A 351 53.03 13.39 -12.13
CA HIS A 351 52.10 12.27 -12.16
C HIS A 351 51.82 11.72 -10.76
N LEU A 352 50.73 10.97 -10.61
CA LEU A 352 50.46 10.15 -9.43
C LEU A 352 50.86 8.71 -9.73
N HIS A 353 51.78 8.16 -8.94
CA HIS A 353 52.02 6.72 -8.91
C HIS A 353 51.17 6.08 -7.81
N LEU A 354 50.33 5.12 -8.19
CA LEU A 354 49.37 4.43 -7.35
C LEU A 354 49.69 2.94 -7.27
N GLU A 355 49.82 2.40 -6.07
CA GLU A 355 49.86 0.95 -5.85
C GLU A 355 48.67 0.50 -4.98
N VAL A 356 48.24 -0.75 -5.21
CA VAL A 356 47.38 -1.51 -4.28
C VAL A 356 48.16 -2.76 -3.91
N ARG A 357 48.30 -3.03 -2.61
CA ARG A 357 49.14 -4.11 -2.08
C ARG A 357 48.31 -4.99 -1.16
N LYS A 358 48.60 -6.30 -1.20
CA LYS A 358 48.05 -7.30 -0.27
C LYS A 358 49.23 -8.02 0.38
N ASP A 359 49.30 -8.00 1.70
CA ASP A 359 50.42 -8.59 2.46
C ASP A 359 51.80 -8.11 1.95
N ASP A 360 51.88 -6.80 1.69
CA ASP A 360 53.02 -6.11 1.07
C ASP A 360 53.45 -6.62 -0.32
N ARG A 361 52.60 -7.37 -1.03
CA ARG A 361 52.80 -7.74 -2.43
C ARG A 361 52.00 -6.82 -3.34
N PRO A 362 52.62 -6.22 -4.38
CA PRO A 362 51.92 -5.35 -5.30
C PRO A 362 50.91 -6.16 -6.15
N THR A 363 49.70 -5.64 -6.27
CA THR A 363 48.62 -6.16 -7.11
C THR A 363 48.31 -5.15 -8.19
N ASN A 364 47.70 -5.56 -9.30
CA ASN A 364 47.36 -4.64 -10.38
C ASN A 364 46.19 -3.72 -9.98
N PRO A 365 46.42 -2.39 -9.77
CA PRO A 365 45.39 -1.48 -9.30
C PRO A 365 44.23 -1.29 -10.29
N ALA A 366 44.43 -1.64 -11.57
CA ALA A 366 43.41 -1.48 -12.60
C ALA A 366 42.16 -2.33 -12.32
N HIS A 367 42.30 -3.51 -11.70
CA HIS A 367 41.16 -4.36 -11.35
C HIS A 367 40.23 -3.66 -10.34
N TYR A 368 40.79 -3.03 -9.32
CA TYR A 368 40.05 -2.31 -8.30
C TYR A 368 39.31 -1.10 -8.86
N ILE A 369 39.99 -0.29 -9.68
CA ILE A 369 39.38 0.90 -10.31
C ILE A 369 38.24 0.51 -11.26
N ASN A 370 38.39 -0.60 -12.01
CA ASN A 370 37.34 -1.08 -12.91
C ASN A 370 36.12 -1.61 -12.15
N VAL A 371 36.32 -2.30 -11.04
CA VAL A 371 35.24 -2.72 -10.14
C VAL A 371 34.54 -1.50 -9.54
N GLY A 372 35.29 -0.50 -9.05
CA GLY A 372 34.72 0.73 -8.52
C GLY A 372 33.90 1.53 -9.52
N LYS A 373 34.25 1.50 -10.82
CA LYS A 373 33.40 2.08 -11.88
C LYS A 373 32.03 1.41 -11.95
N LYS A 374 31.97 0.08 -11.87
CA LYS A 374 30.71 -0.68 -11.87
C LYS A 374 29.92 -0.50 -10.57
N LEU A 375 30.61 -0.44 -9.43
CA LEU A 375 29.96 -0.23 -8.13
C LEU A 375 29.37 1.17 -8.01
N ARG A 376 30.01 2.19 -8.59
CA ARG A 376 29.45 3.56 -8.61
C ARG A 376 28.16 3.70 -9.41
N SER A 377 27.88 2.83 -10.38
CA SER A 377 26.57 2.80 -11.05
C SER A 377 25.49 2.07 -10.24
N LEU A 378 25.85 1.48 -9.10
CA LEU A 378 24.93 0.77 -8.18
C LEU A 378 24.73 1.53 -6.85
N LEU A 379 25.45 2.64 -6.66
CA LEU A 379 25.34 3.53 -5.50
C LEU A 379 24.38 4.67 -5.82
#